data_AF-A0A852DWI5-F1
#
_entry.id   AF-A0A852DWI5-F1
#
_cell.length_a   1.000
_cell.length_b   1.000
_cell.length_c   1.000
_cell.angle_alpha   90.00
_cell.angle_beta   90.00
_cell.angle_gamma   90.00
#
_symmetry.space_group_name_H-M   'P 1'
#
loop_
_entity.id
_entity.type
_entity.pdbx_description
1 polymer ?
#
loop_
_entity_poly.entity_id
_entity_poly.type
_entity_poly.pdbx_seq_one_letter_code
_entity_poly.pdbx_strand_id
1 'polypeptide(L)'
;QVFSQHCPFLMGPIECLADVVTPDTDIQVTLSIFELASAAGLPCEVDPALVAALAGHRTEGASPEEDYKVSCLLLVFVAVSLPLLAADPASLYNPELDGHNNNVHCLAKAIVQLSAALFTVHSKNIETHLKEFLLVSL
;
A
#
# COMPACT_ATOMS: atom_id res chain seq x y z
N GLN A 1 -7.69 14.06 12.73
CA GLN A 1 -8.38 15.28 13.20
C GLN A 1 -8.71 15.25 14.70
N VAL A 2 -9.19 14.14 15.26
CA VAL A 2 -9.48 14.04 16.71
C VAL A 2 -8.20 14.17 17.55
N PHE A 3 -7.15 13.42 17.24
CA PHE A 3 -5.89 13.46 18.01
C PHE A 3 -5.20 14.83 17.99
N SER A 4 -5.25 15.56 16.87
CA SER A 4 -4.69 16.92 16.81
C SER A 4 -5.46 17.93 17.66
N GLN A 5 -6.75 17.69 17.93
CA GLN A 5 -7.55 18.54 18.82
C GLN A 5 -7.35 18.18 20.30
N HIS A 6 -7.24 16.89 20.62
CA HIS A 6 -7.20 16.41 22.00
C HIS A 6 -5.79 16.22 22.57
N CYS A 7 -4.80 15.93 21.72
CA CYS A 7 -3.43 15.61 22.09
C CYS A 7 -2.39 16.42 21.29
N PRO A 8 -2.52 17.76 21.14
CA PRO A 8 -1.67 18.55 20.24
C PRO A 8 -0.17 18.48 20.60
N PHE A 9 0.17 18.40 21.88
CA PHE A 9 1.56 18.28 22.35
C PHE A 9 2.19 16.92 22.06
N LEU A 10 1.38 15.88 21.81
CA LEU A 10 1.86 14.58 21.35
C LEU A 10 1.95 14.52 19.83
N MET A 11 1.02 15.16 19.12
CA MET A 11 0.98 15.12 17.66
C MET A 11 2.21 15.75 17.01
N GLY A 12 2.64 16.94 17.45
CA GLY A 12 3.80 17.61 16.85
C GLY A 12 5.09 16.76 16.86
N PRO A 13 5.48 16.14 17.98
CA PRO A 13 6.60 15.21 18.00
C PRO A 13 6.41 13.96 17.13
N ILE A 14 5.20 13.41 17.06
CA ILE A 14 4.91 12.21 16.23
C ILE A 14 5.05 12.55 14.74
N GLU A 15 4.51 13.70 14.31
CA GLU A 15 4.66 14.22 12.94
C GLU A 15 6.14 14.43 12.59
N CYS A 16 6.89 15.11 13.47
CA CYS A 16 8.34 15.32 13.29
C CYS A 16 9.12 14.00 13.19
N LEU A 17 8.74 12.99 13.98
CA LEU A 17 9.37 11.67 13.92
C LEU A 17 9.04 10.92 12.62
N ALA A 18 7.85 11.09 12.06
CA ALA A 18 7.51 10.53 10.76
C ALA A 18 8.31 11.22 9.63
N ASP A 19 8.52 12.53 9.72
CA ASP A 19 9.25 13.33 8.71
C ASP A 19 10.75 13.01 8.62
N VAL A 20 11.36 12.42 9.67
CA VAL A 20 12.78 12.03 9.62
C VAL A 20 13.02 10.71 8.88
N VAL A 21 11.97 9.96 8.54
CA VAL A 21 12.10 8.71 7.79
C VAL A 21 12.61 9.02 6.38
N THR A 22 13.73 8.40 6.03
CA THR A 22 14.32 8.46 4.69
C THR A 22 14.33 7.09 4.02
N PRO A 23 14.49 7.00 2.69
CA PRO A 23 14.64 5.72 1.99
C PRO A 23 15.78 4.83 2.50
N ASP A 24 16.79 5.42 3.15
CA ASP A 24 17.95 4.71 3.71
C ASP A 24 17.74 4.26 5.17
N THR A 25 16.61 4.62 5.78
CA THR A 25 16.27 4.22 7.16
C THR A 25 15.99 2.72 7.20
N ASP A 26 16.54 2.04 8.22
CA ASP A 26 16.31 0.60 8.41
C ASP A 26 14.82 0.27 8.42
N ILE A 27 14.42 -0.77 7.69
CA ILE A 27 13.00 -1.06 7.48
C ILE A 27 12.25 -1.39 8.77
N GLN A 28 12.90 -2.01 9.75
CA GLN A 28 12.26 -2.31 11.05
C GLN A 28 12.06 -1.04 11.86
N VAL A 29 13.02 -0.12 11.80
CA VAL A 29 12.90 1.22 12.41
C VAL A 29 11.78 2.01 11.73
N THR A 30 11.73 2.03 10.41
CA THR A 30 10.67 2.67 9.62
C THR A 30 9.29 2.14 9.99
N LEU A 31 9.11 0.81 10.05
CA LEU A 31 7.83 0.20 10.43
C LEU A 31 7.42 0.54 11.87
N SER A 32 8.38 0.63 12.80
CA SER A 32 8.09 1.02 14.19
C SER A 32 7.63 2.48 14.29
N ILE A 33 8.23 3.38 13.50
CA ILE A 33 7.80 4.78 13.43
C ILE A 33 6.42 4.88 12.79
N PHE A 34 6.18 4.16 11.69
CA PHE A 34 4.88 4.14 11.02
C PHE A 34 3.79 3.51 11.88
N GLU A 35 4.09 2.55 12.76
CA GLU A 35 3.12 2.01 13.71
C GLU A 35 2.62 3.09 14.68
N LEU A 36 3.54 3.88 15.23
CA LEU A 36 3.17 5.03 16.08
C LEU A 36 2.40 6.10 15.30
N ALA A 37 2.88 6.46 14.11
CA ALA A 37 2.26 7.49 13.27
C ALA A 37 0.84 7.10 12.83
N SER A 38 0.67 5.86 12.35
CA SER A 38 -0.64 5.33 11.94
C SER A 38 -1.61 5.20 13.12
N ALA A 39 -1.14 4.82 14.32
CA ALA A 39 -1.95 4.83 15.53
C ALA A 39 -2.43 6.24 15.93
N ALA A 40 -1.67 7.28 15.60
CA ALA A 40 -2.06 8.69 15.74
C ALA A 40 -2.96 9.19 14.59
N GLY A 41 -3.24 8.35 13.59
CA GLY A 41 -4.05 8.67 12.42
C GLY A 41 -3.31 9.45 11.33
N LEU A 42 -1.97 9.44 11.35
CA LEU A 42 -1.15 10.00 10.28
C LEU A 42 -1.07 9.02 9.10
N PRO A 43 -1.13 9.50 7.85
CA PRO A 43 -0.91 8.67 6.69
C PRO A 43 0.54 8.17 6.66
N CYS A 44 0.73 6.91 6.32
CA CYS A 44 2.05 6.29 6.15
C CYS A 44 2.16 5.75 4.72
N GLU A 45 3.36 5.81 4.13
CA GLU A 45 3.61 5.27 2.79
C GLU A 45 3.44 3.75 2.75
N VAL A 46 3.83 3.09 3.85
CA VAL A 46 3.63 1.66 4.07
C VAL A 46 2.76 1.49 5.31
N ASP A 47 1.65 0.77 5.20
CA ASP A 47 0.79 0.43 6.33
C ASP A 47 1.42 -0.73 7.15
N PRO A 48 1.88 -0.49 8.39
CA PRO A 48 2.53 -1.51 9.20
C PRO A 48 1.57 -2.62 9.65
N ALA A 49 0.29 -2.32 9.83
CA ALA A 49 -0.71 -3.32 10.18
C ALA A 49 -0.98 -4.25 9.00
N LEU A 50 -1.01 -3.72 7.78
CA LEU A 50 -1.11 -4.53 6.56
C LEU A 50 0.14 -5.40 6.35
N VAL A 51 1.34 -4.86 6.58
CA VAL A 51 2.58 -5.63 6.54
C VAL A 51 2.54 -6.79 7.54
N ALA A 52 2.16 -6.52 8.79
CA ALA A 52 2.06 -7.56 9.83
C ALA A 52 1.03 -8.64 9.47
N ALA A 53 -0.13 -8.24 8.94
CA ALA A 53 -1.16 -9.17 8.49
C ALA A 53 -0.67 -10.07 7.36
N LEU A 54 0.00 -9.51 6.34
CA LEU A 54 0.49 -10.27 5.20
C LEU A 54 1.72 -11.13 5.54
N ALA A 55 2.58 -10.68 6.45
CA ALA A 55 3.72 -11.47 6.93
C ALA A 55 3.28 -12.78 7.61
N GLY A 56 2.10 -12.80 8.23
CA GLY A 56 1.50 -13.99 8.85
C GLY A 56 0.86 -14.99 7.88
N HIS A 57 0.63 -14.61 6.62
CA HIS A 57 -0.06 -15.44 5.61
C HIS A 57 0.91 -16.18 4.66
N ARG A 58 2.11 -16.52 5.12
CA ARG A 58 3.06 -17.31 4.31
C ARG A 58 2.46 -18.67 3.98
N THR A 59 2.60 -19.09 2.73
CA THR A 59 2.09 -20.38 2.29
C THR A 59 2.90 -21.49 2.96
N GLU A 60 2.25 -22.38 3.72
CA GLU A 60 2.94 -23.48 4.38
C GLU A 60 3.69 -24.34 3.35
N GLY A 61 5.02 -24.42 3.50
CA GLY A 61 5.89 -25.20 2.62
C GLY A 61 6.41 -24.47 1.37
N ALA A 62 5.98 -23.24 1.09
CA ALA A 62 6.56 -22.43 0.02
C ALA A 62 7.88 -21.78 0.45
N SER A 63 8.81 -21.65 -0.48
CA SER A 63 10.02 -20.88 -0.27
C SER A 63 9.75 -19.36 -0.36
N PRO A 64 10.57 -18.51 0.30
CA PRO A 64 10.44 -17.07 0.20
C PRO A 64 10.49 -16.52 -1.24
N GLU A 65 11.21 -17.21 -2.13
CA GLU A 65 11.30 -16.84 -3.54
C GLU A 65 9.99 -17.11 -4.29
N GLU A 66 9.29 -18.21 -3.96
CA GLU A 66 7.99 -18.54 -4.55
C GLU A 66 6.91 -17.55 -4.12
N ASP A 67 6.82 -17.22 -2.82
CA ASP A 67 5.88 -16.22 -2.31
C ASP A 67 6.11 -14.82 -2.95
N TYR A 68 7.38 -14.45 -3.16
CA TYR A 68 7.74 -13.25 -3.90
C TYR A 68 7.25 -13.30 -5.36
N LYS A 69 7.49 -14.42 -6.07
CA LYS A 69 7.01 -14.59 -7.46
C LYS A 69 5.50 -14.48 -7.55
N VAL A 70 4.76 -15.07 -6.60
CA VAL A 70 3.29 -14.93 -6.54
C VAL A 70 2.88 -13.47 -6.38
N SER A 71 3.60 -12.70 -5.56
CA SER A 71 3.35 -11.26 -5.38
C SER A 71 3.58 -10.46 -6.67
N CYS A 72 4.63 -10.77 -7.43
CA CYS A 72 4.86 -10.16 -8.75
C CYS A 72 3.77 -10.55 -9.76
N LEU A 73 3.40 -11.83 -9.81
CA LEU A 73 2.37 -12.33 -10.72
C LEU A 73 0.99 -11.74 -10.39
N LEU A 74 0.69 -11.46 -9.12
CA LEU A 74 -0.53 -10.75 -8.72
C LEU A 74 -0.60 -9.37 -9.40
N LEU A 75 0.49 -8.60 -9.41
CA LEU A 75 0.53 -7.29 -10.06
C LEU A 75 0.36 -7.39 -11.58
N VAL A 76 1.05 -8.34 -12.22
CA VAL A 76 0.88 -8.60 -13.65
C VAL A 76 -0.56 -8.98 -13.95
N PHE A 77 -1.16 -9.86 -13.15
CA PHE A 77 -2.54 -10.30 -13.32
C PHE A 77 -3.53 -9.14 -13.21
N VAL A 78 -3.37 -8.27 -12.21
CA VAL A 78 -4.20 -7.07 -12.06
C VAL A 78 -4.02 -6.16 -13.27
N ALA A 79 -2.79 -5.86 -13.68
CA ALA A 79 -2.47 -4.97 -14.79
C ALA A 79 -3.16 -5.40 -16.10
N VAL A 80 -3.01 -6.67 -16.48
CA VAL A 80 -3.61 -7.20 -17.72
C VAL A 80 -5.13 -7.37 -17.62
N SER A 81 -5.71 -7.32 -16.42
CA SER A 81 -7.15 -7.41 -16.20
C SER A 81 -7.85 -6.06 -16.22
N LEU A 82 -7.13 -4.94 -16.03
CA LEU A 82 -7.73 -3.59 -16.03
C LEU A 82 -8.55 -3.27 -17.30
N PRO A 83 -8.15 -3.65 -18.52
CA PRO A 83 -8.93 -3.38 -19.72
C PRO A 83 -10.33 -4.02 -19.71
N LEU A 84 -10.54 -5.09 -18.94
CA LEU A 84 -11.85 -5.74 -18.81
C LEU A 84 -12.88 -4.80 -18.17
N LEU A 85 -12.44 -3.86 -17.33
CA LEU A 85 -13.30 -2.88 -16.67
C LEU A 85 -13.95 -1.92 -17.67
N ALA A 86 -13.33 -1.68 -18.83
CA ALA A 86 -13.86 -0.79 -19.85
C ALA A 86 -15.15 -1.33 -20.50
N ALA A 87 -15.39 -2.64 -20.42
CA ALA A 87 -16.61 -3.26 -20.92
C ALA A 87 -17.77 -3.21 -19.92
N ASP A 88 -17.52 -2.87 -18.64
CA ASP A 88 -18.54 -2.78 -17.61
C ASP A 88 -19.17 -1.37 -17.58
N PRO A 89 -20.48 -1.21 -17.86
CA PRO A 89 -21.16 0.08 -17.77
C PRO A 89 -21.09 0.73 -16.38
N ALA A 90 -20.93 -0.06 -15.30
CA ALA A 90 -20.77 0.46 -13.94
C ALA A 90 -19.40 1.11 -13.70
N SER A 91 -18.43 0.89 -14.60
CA SER A 91 -17.11 1.54 -14.59
C SER A 91 -17.11 2.93 -15.21
N LEU A 92 -18.25 3.45 -15.68
CA LEU A 92 -18.33 4.85 -16.11
C LEU A 92 -18.10 5.79 -14.92
N TYR A 93 -17.23 6.79 -15.10
CA TYR A 93 -16.96 7.79 -14.08
C TYR A 93 -18.20 8.65 -13.83
N ASN A 94 -18.53 8.84 -12.56
CA ASN A 94 -19.62 9.66 -12.07
C ASN A 94 -19.04 10.88 -11.33
N PRO A 95 -19.17 12.11 -11.88
CA PRO A 95 -18.70 13.33 -11.24
C PRO A 95 -19.34 13.62 -9.87
N GLU A 96 -20.56 13.15 -9.61
CA GLU A 96 -21.22 13.35 -8.31
C GLU A 96 -20.58 12.52 -7.20
N LEU A 97 -19.97 11.38 -7.55
CA LEU A 97 -19.26 10.51 -6.63
C LEU A 97 -17.75 10.79 -6.58
N ASP A 98 -17.24 11.61 -7.49
CA ASP A 98 -15.81 11.72 -7.79
C ASP A 98 -15.15 10.34 -7.98
N GLY A 99 -15.84 9.45 -8.70
CA GLY A 99 -15.46 8.04 -8.75
C GLY A 99 -16.30 7.22 -9.73
N HIS A 100 -16.46 5.92 -9.46
CA HIS A 100 -17.16 4.97 -10.33
C HIS A 100 -18.18 4.19 -9.49
N ASN A 101 -19.32 3.81 -10.08
CA ASN A 101 -20.42 3.17 -9.35
C ASN A 101 -20.05 1.78 -8.80
N ASN A 102 -19.13 1.08 -9.46
CA ASN A 102 -18.60 -0.22 -9.01
C ASN A 102 -17.31 -0.08 -8.17
N ASN A 103 -16.96 1.12 -7.71
CA ASN A 103 -15.80 1.39 -6.86
C ASN A 103 -14.42 1.10 -7.47
N VAL A 104 -14.28 1.03 -8.80
CA VAL A 104 -12.96 0.74 -9.42
C VAL A 104 -11.90 1.82 -9.13
N HIS A 105 -12.29 3.03 -8.72
CA HIS A 105 -11.34 4.05 -8.21
C HIS A 105 -10.59 3.58 -6.96
N CYS A 106 -11.19 2.70 -6.14
CA CYS A 106 -10.53 2.11 -4.96
C CYS A 106 -9.37 1.19 -5.33
N LEU A 107 -9.31 0.68 -6.57
CA LEU A 107 -8.19 -0.14 -7.04
C LEU A 107 -6.87 0.62 -6.96
N ALA A 108 -6.86 1.93 -7.19
CA ALA A 108 -5.65 2.74 -7.04
C ALA A 108 -5.05 2.61 -5.63
N LYS A 109 -5.89 2.74 -4.60
CA LYS A 109 -5.46 2.57 -3.20
C LYS A 109 -5.04 1.12 -2.91
N ALA A 110 -5.82 0.14 -3.39
CA ALA A 110 -5.53 -1.27 -3.17
C ALA A 110 -4.19 -1.69 -3.80
N ILE A 111 -3.94 -1.31 -5.06
CA ILE A 111 -2.69 -1.62 -5.78
C ILE A 111 -1.50 -1.04 -5.05
N VAL A 112 -1.53 0.25 -4.69
CA VAL A 112 -0.42 0.91 -4.01
C VAL A 112 -0.15 0.29 -2.64
N GLN A 113 -1.17 0.15 -1.80
CA GLN A 113 -1.01 -0.33 -0.42
C GLN A 113 -0.63 -1.81 -0.36
N LEU A 114 -1.22 -2.67 -1.20
CA LEU A 114 -0.84 -4.08 -1.26
C LEU A 114 0.58 -4.26 -1.80
N SER A 115 0.97 -3.51 -2.83
CA SER A 115 2.35 -3.56 -3.34
C SER A 115 3.35 -3.11 -2.29
N ALA A 116 3.08 -1.99 -1.63
CA ALA A 116 3.92 -1.47 -0.56
C ALA A 116 4.12 -2.51 0.55
N ALA A 117 3.04 -3.14 1.01
CA ALA A 117 3.11 -4.13 2.07
C ALA A 117 3.79 -5.44 1.62
N LEU A 118 3.40 -6.02 0.48
CA LEU A 118 3.98 -7.27 -0.03
C LEU A 118 5.48 -7.13 -0.28
N PHE A 119 5.91 -6.06 -0.97
CA PHE A 119 7.33 -5.89 -1.25
C PHE A 119 8.14 -5.46 -0.03
N THR A 120 7.51 -4.85 0.98
CA THR A 120 8.14 -4.68 2.29
C THR A 120 8.39 -6.04 2.96
N VAL A 121 7.41 -6.95 2.97
CA VAL A 121 7.56 -8.32 3.51
C VAL A 121 8.69 -9.09 2.81
N HIS A 122 8.84 -8.89 1.50
CA HIS A 122 9.87 -9.55 0.69
C HIS A 122 11.22 -8.83 0.65
N SER A 123 11.36 -7.69 1.35
CA SER A 123 12.54 -6.83 1.31
C SER A 123 12.94 -6.43 -0.12
N LYS A 124 11.97 -5.97 -0.91
CA LYS A 124 12.12 -5.55 -2.32
C LYS A 124 11.77 -4.07 -2.50
N ASN A 125 12.32 -3.48 -3.56
CA ASN A 125 12.05 -2.10 -3.91
C ASN A 125 10.62 -1.94 -4.46
N ILE A 126 9.77 -1.20 -3.75
CA ILE A 126 8.35 -0.99 -4.11
C ILE A 126 8.23 -0.19 -5.41
N GLU A 127 9.03 0.87 -5.56
CA GLU A 127 8.97 1.80 -6.70
C GLU A 127 9.23 1.08 -8.03
N THR A 128 10.22 0.19 -8.10
CA THR A 128 10.52 -0.61 -9.29
C THR A 128 9.31 -1.43 -9.73
N HIS A 129 8.65 -2.11 -8.80
CA HIS A 129 7.51 -2.97 -9.13
C HIS A 129 6.26 -2.17 -9.52
N LEU A 130 6.03 -1.01 -8.90
CA LEU A 130 4.95 -0.11 -9.32
C LEU A 130 5.21 0.51 -10.70
N LYS A 131 6.47 0.80 -11.05
CA LYS A 131 6.84 1.24 -12.41
C LYS A 131 6.59 0.15 -13.43
N GLU A 132 6.93 -1.10 -13.13
CA GLU A 132 6.63 -2.25 -13.99
C GLU A 132 5.12 -2.46 -14.14
N PHE A 133 4.35 -2.36 -13.05
CA PHE A 133 2.90 -2.43 -13.08
C PHE A 133 2.29 -1.37 -14.01
N LEU A 134 2.74 -0.12 -13.91
CA LEU A 134 2.28 0.97 -14.79
C LEU A 134 2.62 0.70 -16.25
N LEU A 135 3.82 0.16 -16.53
CA LEU A 135 4.22 -0.17 -17.90
C LEU A 135 3.35 -1.26 -18.52
N VAL A 136 2.91 -2.25 -17.75
CA VAL A 136 2.08 -3.37 -18.23
C VAL A 136 0.60 -3.00 -18.31
N SER A 137 0.16 -2.03 -17.50
CA SER A 137 -1.26 -1.60 -17.42
C SER A 137 -1.67 -0.64 -18.54
N LEU A 138 -0.72 -0.08 -19.29
CA LEU A 138 -0.90 0.87 -20.38
C LEU A 138 -0.93 0.16 -21.74
#